data_AF-F8NMF0-F1
#
_entry.id   AF-F8NMF0-F1
#
_cell.length_a   1.000
_cell.length_b   1.000
_cell.length_c   1.000
_cell.angle_alpha   90.00
_cell.angle_beta   90.00
_cell.angle_gamma   90.00
#
_symmetry.space_group_name_H-M   'P 1'
#
loop_
_entity.id
_entity.type
_entity.pdbx_description
1 polymer ?
#
loop_
_entity_poly.entity_id
_entity_poly.type
_entity_poly.pdbx_seq_one_letter_code
_entity_poly.pdbx_strand_id
1 'polypeptide(L)'
;MLKIEGLIFLLSLVVSVLSIPVWENINNRESLGSLVSGTSYLEAMGSVRRTQQTHKPNYLSIDAPKGSTGHAIIKQDPMPPLFFINHHQLWQYQNESYIFPVNVINSTLTADAPLQLSVGKKREGLAGGLWRWRGTMLYYDQGDKSNKGAYLSCLDKSGARGVFMFLDSSPTPRGCETITIHSFVRKGNGR
;
A
#
# COMPACT_ATOMS: atom_id res chain seq x y z
N MET A 1 -39.20 47.27 -31.64
CA MET A 1 -39.24 45.82 -31.94
C MET A 1 -37.80 45.26 -31.96
N LEU A 2 -37.14 45.25 -30.80
CA LEU A 2 -35.86 44.54 -30.63
C LEU A 2 -36.17 43.07 -30.32
N LYS A 3 -35.44 42.21 -31.01
CA LYS A 3 -35.75 40.81 -31.34
C LYS A 3 -35.77 39.89 -30.12
N ILE A 4 -36.88 39.15 -29.96
CA ILE A 4 -37.01 37.99 -29.07
C ILE A 4 -35.90 36.96 -29.33
N GLU A 5 -35.41 36.87 -30.57
CA GLU A 5 -34.29 35.98 -30.95
C GLU A 5 -32.97 36.33 -30.25
N GLY A 6 -32.73 37.61 -29.94
CA GLY A 6 -31.53 38.01 -29.20
C GLY A 6 -31.58 37.55 -27.74
N LEU A 7 -32.78 37.54 -27.15
CA LEU A 7 -32.99 37.08 -25.77
C LEU A 7 -32.76 35.57 -25.64
N ILE A 8 -33.22 34.78 -26.63
CA ILE A 8 -33.02 33.33 -26.67
C ILE A 8 -31.54 32.99 -26.81
N PHE A 9 -30.80 33.71 -27.65
CA PHE A 9 -29.37 33.49 -27.82
C PHE A 9 -28.58 33.82 -26.54
N LEU A 10 -28.93 34.93 -25.86
CA LEU A 10 -28.32 35.33 -24.59
C LEU A 10 -28.63 34.33 -23.46
N LEU A 11 -29.86 33.82 -23.39
CA LEU A 11 -30.27 32.80 -22.39
C LEU A 11 -29.53 31.48 -22.58
N SER A 12 -29.23 31.09 -23.82
CA SER A 12 -28.47 29.86 -24.10
C SER A 12 -27.02 29.93 -23.61
N LEU A 13 -26.39 31.11 -23.67
CA LEU A 13 -25.02 31.34 -23.18
C LEU A 13 -24.91 31.27 -21.65
N VAL A 14 -25.96 31.62 -20.92
CA VAL A 14 -25.96 31.58 -19.44
C VAL A 14 -26.02 30.14 -18.90
N VAL A 15 -26.69 29.22 -19.60
CA VAL A 15 -26.78 27.81 -19.16
C VAL A 15 -25.44 27.07 -19.33
N SER A 16 -24.61 27.47 -20.31
CA SER A 16 -23.28 26.88 -20.55
C SER A 16 -22.25 27.16 -19.44
N VAL A 17 -22.47 28.20 -18.63
CA VAL A 17 -21.53 28.57 -17.54
C VAL A 17 -21.84 27.81 -16.24
N LEU A 18 -23.05 27.26 -16.10
CA LEU A 18 -23.44 26.45 -14.93
C LEU A 18 -23.10 24.96 -15.06
N SER A 19 -22.56 24.53 -16.19
CA SER A 19 -22.10 23.15 -16.41
C SER A 19 -20.61 22.95 -16.17
N ILE A 20 -19.94 23.84 -15.44
CA ILE A 20 -18.66 23.47 -14.82
C ILE A 20 -19.01 22.40 -13.79
N PRO A 21 -18.51 21.15 -13.91
CA PRO A 21 -18.72 20.17 -12.86
C PRO A 21 -18.16 20.77 -11.58
N VAL A 22 -19.06 21.20 -10.70
CA VAL A 22 -18.72 21.65 -9.37
C VAL A 22 -18.27 20.39 -8.65
N TRP A 23 -16.96 20.16 -8.63
CA TRP A 23 -16.32 19.13 -7.84
C TRP A 23 -16.39 19.49 -6.33
N GLU A 24 -17.58 19.84 -5.81
CA GLU A 24 -17.85 20.18 -4.41
C GLU A 24 -17.77 18.98 -3.46
N ASN A 25 -16.92 17.99 -3.78
CA ASN A 25 -16.63 16.89 -2.88
C ASN A 25 -15.15 16.47 -2.91
N ILE A 26 -14.24 17.44 -3.06
CA ILE A 26 -12.79 17.23 -2.85
C ILE A 26 -12.35 17.71 -1.44
N ASN A 27 -13.28 18.17 -0.58
CA ASN A 27 -13.00 18.60 0.80
C ASN A 27 -12.69 17.45 1.79
N ASN A 28 -12.09 16.36 1.33
CA ASN A 28 -11.40 15.38 2.18
C ASN A 28 -9.88 15.39 1.97
N ARG A 29 -9.29 16.52 1.57
CA ARG A 29 -7.84 16.75 1.62
C ARG A 29 -7.38 17.05 3.05
N GLU A 30 -7.55 16.09 3.96
CA GLU A 30 -6.82 16.09 5.24
C GLU A 30 -5.87 14.90 5.29
N SER A 31 -4.87 14.95 4.40
CA SER A 31 -3.51 14.49 4.66
C SER A 31 -2.60 15.10 3.58
N LEU A 32 -2.21 16.36 3.77
CA LEU A 32 -1.12 17.01 3.01
C LEU A 32 0.27 16.44 3.38
N GLY A 33 0.33 15.19 3.86
CA GLY A 33 1.54 14.56 4.36
C GLY A 33 2.36 13.80 3.32
N SER A 34 1.94 13.79 2.05
CA SER A 34 2.73 13.16 0.99
C SER A 34 2.58 13.86 -0.34
N LEU A 35 3.72 14.20 -0.93
CA LEU A 35 3.86 14.80 -2.25
C LEU A 35 3.45 13.82 -3.38
N VAL A 36 3.32 12.53 -3.06
CA VAL A 36 2.93 11.49 -4.01
C VAL A 36 1.49 11.05 -3.71
N SER A 37 0.58 11.35 -4.64
CA SER A 37 -0.82 10.93 -4.54
C SER A 37 -0.93 9.41 -4.36
N GLY A 38 -1.74 8.96 -3.40
CA GLY A 38 -2.00 7.54 -3.13
C GLY A 38 -1.00 6.84 -2.20
N THR A 39 -0.06 7.57 -1.59
CA THR A 39 0.77 7.01 -0.51
C THR A 39 -0.01 6.80 0.77
N SER A 40 0.29 5.72 1.46
CA SER A 40 -0.33 5.37 2.74
C SER A 40 0.60 4.49 3.56
N TYR A 41 0.37 4.42 4.87
CA TYR A 41 0.98 3.40 5.71
C TYR A 41 0.31 2.06 5.46
N LEU A 42 1.10 0.98 5.50
CA LEU A 42 0.58 -0.36 5.33
C LEU A 42 0.50 -1.06 6.68
N GLU A 43 -0.71 -1.38 7.11
CA GLU A 43 -1.00 -2.05 8.37
C GLU A 43 -1.13 -3.56 8.15
N ALA A 44 -0.45 -4.35 8.98
CA ALA A 44 -0.54 -5.80 8.96
C ALA A 44 -1.61 -6.27 9.95
N MET A 45 -2.62 -6.98 9.43
CA MET A 45 -3.71 -7.57 10.19
C MET A 45 -3.59 -9.08 10.19
N GLY A 46 -3.76 -9.74 11.34
CA GLY A 46 -3.70 -11.20 11.44
C GLY A 46 -4.00 -11.69 12.84
N SER A 47 -3.67 -12.96 13.11
CA SER A 47 -3.89 -13.62 14.41
C SER A 47 -2.93 -13.10 15.50
N VAL A 48 -2.93 -11.79 15.75
CA VAL A 48 -2.38 -11.22 16.97
C VAL A 48 -3.31 -11.70 18.07
N ARG A 49 -2.83 -12.62 18.93
CA ARG A 49 -3.52 -13.04 20.16
C ARG A 49 -4.06 -11.77 20.82
N ARG A 50 -5.38 -11.60 20.80
CA ARG A 50 -6.10 -10.44 21.35
C ARG A 50 -6.00 -10.46 22.88
N THR A 51 -4.81 -10.30 23.43
CA THR A 51 -4.66 -9.95 24.83
C THR A 51 -4.95 -8.46 24.96
N GLN A 52 -5.97 -8.16 25.76
CA GLN A 52 -6.93 -7.08 25.61
C GLN A 52 -6.46 -5.69 26.06
N GLN A 53 -5.16 -5.37 26.00
CA GLN A 53 -4.65 -4.09 26.50
C GLN A 53 -3.86 -3.33 25.43
N THR A 54 -4.52 -2.31 24.88
CA THR A 54 -4.04 -1.35 23.87
C THR A 54 -3.59 -1.97 22.54
N HIS A 55 -4.53 -2.09 21.61
CA HIS A 55 -4.24 -2.49 20.22
C HIS A 55 -3.36 -1.44 19.54
N LYS A 56 -2.04 -1.65 19.59
CA LYS A 56 -1.08 -0.90 18.77
C LYS A 56 -0.99 -1.58 17.40
N PRO A 57 -1.29 -0.87 16.31
CA PRO A 57 -1.21 -1.42 14.96
C PRO A 57 0.22 -1.83 14.63
N ASN A 58 0.36 -2.94 13.91
CA ASN A 58 1.62 -3.36 13.34
C ASN A 58 1.69 -2.87 11.89
N TYR A 59 2.84 -2.36 11.47
CA TYR A 59 3.01 -1.82 10.13
C TYR A 59 4.08 -2.60 9.36
N LEU A 60 3.93 -2.61 8.03
CA LEU A 60 5.01 -2.98 7.13
C LEU A 60 6.13 -1.94 7.25
N SER A 61 7.32 -2.42 7.56
CA SER A 61 8.53 -1.61 7.74
C SER A 61 9.72 -2.29 7.08
N ILE A 62 10.85 -1.59 7.00
CA ILE A 62 12.09 -2.15 6.46
C ILE A 62 13.08 -2.36 7.61
N ASP A 63 13.72 -3.52 7.62
CA ASP A 63 14.81 -3.84 8.54
C ASP A 63 16.12 -3.21 8.08
N ALA A 64 16.12 -1.88 8.05
CA ALA A 64 17.27 -1.09 7.68
C ALA A 64 17.12 0.34 8.25
N PRO A 65 18.23 1.07 8.40
CA PRO A 65 18.17 2.50 8.66
C PRO A 65 17.37 3.24 7.58
N LYS A 66 16.75 4.36 7.95
CA LYS A 66 16.02 5.22 7.00
C LYS A 66 16.89 5.59 5.81
N GLY A 67 16.34 5.47 4.60
CA GLY A 67 17.07 5.72 3.35
C GLY A 67 17.92 4.55 2.85
N SER A 68 17.94 3.42 3.57
CA SER A 68 18.62 2.20 3.15
C SER A 68 17.62 1.14 2.67
N THR A 69 18.12 0.23 1.85
CA THR A 69 17.41 -0.97 1.37
C THR A 69 17.49 -2.09 2.39
N GLY A 70 16.52 -3.00 2.40
CA GLY A 70 16.50 -4.11 3.36
C GLY A 70 15.29 -5.02 3.19
N HIS A 71 15.16 -6.00 4.09
CA HIS A 71 14.02 -6.90 4.11
C HIS A 71 12.78 -6.23 4.69
N ALA A 72 11.61 -6.58 4.19
CA ALA A 72 10.36 -6.12 4.77
C ALA A 72 10.05 -6.92 6.05
N ILE A 73 9.72 -6.19 7.10
CA ILE A 73 9.39 -6.72 8.43
C ILE A 73 8.08 -6.12 8.93
N ILE A 74 7.44 -6.82 9.87
CA ILE A 74 6.28 -6.34 10.60
C ILE A 74 6.72 -5.88 11.99
N LYS A 75 6.49 -4.61 12.29
CA LYS A 75 6.78 -4.05 13.62
C LYS A 75 5.80 -2.97 13.99
N GLN A 76 5.73 -2.67 15.28
CA GLN A 76 5.09 -1.44 15.76
C GLN A 76 6.08 -0.30 15.53
N ASP A 77 5.71 0.63 14.67
CA ASP A 77 6.50 1.83 14.38
C ASP A 77 5.62 3.05 14.66
N PRO A 78 6.05 4.00 15.50
CA PRO A 78 5.33 5.27 15.67
C PRO A 78 5.33 6.11 14.39
N MET A 79 6.29 5.92 13.49
CA MET A 79 6.38 6.63 12.22
C MET A 79 6.66 5.64 11.07
N PRO A 80 5.65 4.85 10.68
CA PRO A 80 5.82 3.82 9.66
C PRO A 80 6.14 4.43 8.28
N PRO A 81 6.84 3.70 7.41
CA PRO A 81 7.11 4.17 6.05
C PRO A 81 5.84 4.25 5.20
N LEU A 82 5.87 5.14 4.22
CA LEU A 82 4.79 5.33 3.27
C LEU A 82 5.00 4.46 2.03
N PHE A 83 3.93 3.88 1.52
CA PHE A 83 3.94 3.07 0.32
C PHE A 83 2.83 3.46 -0.65
N PHE A 84 3.07 3.25 -1.94
CA PHE A 84 2.09 3.48 -3.00
C PHE A 84 2.30 2.51 -4.16
N ILE A 85 1.26 2.28 -4.95
CA ILE A 85 1.35 1.49 -6.18
C ILE A 85 1.34 2.43 -7.38
N ASN A 86 2.31 2.26 -8.27
CA ASN A 86 2.38 2.99 -9.54
C ASN A 86 2.82 2.04 -10.66
N HIS A 87 2.04 1.96 -11.74
CA HIS A 87 2.24 1.04 -12.86
C HIS A 87 2.47 -0.42 -12.39
N HIS A 88 1.55 -0.94 -11.57
CA HIS A 88 1.61 -2.29 -11.00
C HIS A 88 2.85 -2.62 -10.16
N GLN A 89 3.62 -1.60 -9.76
CA GLN A 89 4.76 -1.75 -8.88
C GLN A 89 4.46 -1.10 -7.53
N LEU A 90 4.70 -1.82 -6.44
CA LEU A 90 4.69 -1.25 -5.10
C LEU A 90 6.02 -0.53 -4.85
N TRP A 91 5.92 0.69 -4.34
CA TRP A 91 7.05 1.56 -4.04
C TRP A 91 6.99 1.99 -2.58
N GLN A 92 8.15 2.06 -1.94
CA GLN A 92 8.35 2.75 -0.68
C GLN A 92 8.76 4.19 -0.97
N TYR A 93 8.01 5.14 -0.43
CA TYR A 93 8.35 6.55 -0.43
C TYR A 93 9.22 6.87 0.79
N GLN A 94 10.42 7.37 0.57
CA GLN A 94 11.31 7.82 1.64
C GLN A 94 11.36 9.34 1.72
N ASN A 95 11.57 10.00 0.57
CA ASN A 95 11.60 11.46 0.41
C ASN A 95 11.48 11.80 -1.09
N GLU A 96 11.63 13.09 -1.44
CA GLU A 96 11.53 13.60 -2.82
C GLU A 96 12.60 13.02 -3.78
N SER A 97 13.75 12.62 -3.25
CA SER A 97 14.89 12.14 -4.05
C SER A 97 15.01 10.62 -4.10
N TYR A 98 14.40 9.91 -3.15
CA TYR A 98 14.55 8.47 -2.97
C TYR A 98 13.19 7.79 -2.85
N ILE A 99 12.89 7.03 -3.90
CA ILE A 99 11.78 6.07 -3.96
C ILE A 99 12.36 4.70 -4.30
N PHE A 100 11.98 3.69 -3.53
CA PHE A 100 12.55 2.36 -3.69
C PHE A 100 11.47 1.34 -4.07
N PRO A 101 11.69 0.48 -5.07
CA PRO A 101 10.75 -0.57 -5.40
C PRO A 101 10.73 -1.64 -4.30
N VAL A 102 9.53 -2.12 -3.97
CA VAL A 102 9.32 -3.33 -3.18
C VAL A 102 9.36 -4.53 -4.13
N ASN A 103 10.35 -5.36 -3.94
CA ASN A 103 10.63 -6.54 -4.74
C ASN A 103 10.14 -7.80 -4.04
N VAL A 104 9.84 -8.83 -4.83
CA VAL A 104 9.53 -10.18 -4.35
C VAL A 104 10.67 -11.08 -4.78
N ILE A 105 11.50 -11.47 -3.81
CA ILE A 105 12.71 -12.24 -4.06
C ILE A 105 12.54 -13.68 -3.56
N ASN A 106 13.17 -14.63 -4.25
CA ASN A 106 13.31 -15.99 -3.76
C ASN A 106 14.21 -15.96 -2.52
N SER A 107 13.71 -16.49 -1.41
CA SER A 107 14.43 -16.52 -0.14
C SER A 107 14.54 -17.95 0.36
N THR A 108 15.73 -18.31 0.81
CA THR A 108 16.00 -19.58 1.51
C THR A 108 16.02 -19.40 3.03
N LEU A 109 15.64 -18.21 3.53
CA LEU A 109 15.68 -17.89 4.96
C LEU A 109 14.70 -18.72 5.78
N THR A 110 13.61 -19.17 5.16
CA THR A 110 12.66 -20.13 5.73
C THR A 110 12.57 -21.32 4.79
N ALA A 111 12.75 -22.54 5.33
CA ALA A 111 12.65 -23.77 4.53
C ALA A 111 11.28 -23.91 3.85
N ASP A 112 10.25 -23.33 4.47
CA ASP A 112 8.86 -23.59 4.11
C ASP A 112 8.22 -22.48 3.28
N ALA A 113 8.69 -21.21 3.33
CA ALA A 113 8.11 -20.10 2.57
C ALA A 113 9.10 -19.53 1.53
N PRO A 114 8.80 -19.61 0.21
CA PRO A 114 9.79 -19.41 -0.84
C PRO A 114 10.03 -17.95 -1.20
N LEU A 115 9.06 -17.06 -0.97
CA LEU A 115 9.12 -15.68 -1.44
C LEU A 115 9.10 -14.70 -0.27
N GLN A 116 10.02 -13.74 -0.31
CA GLN A 116 10.16 -12.70 0.69
C GLN A 116 10.03 -11.32 0.05
N LEU A 117 9.43 -10.38 0.79
CA LEU A 117 9.40 -8.99 0.39
C LEU A 117 10.71 -8.31 0.80
N SER A 118 11.30 -7.58 -0.11
CA SER A 118 12.47 -6.73 0.15
C SER A 118 12.31 -5.39 -0.55
N VAL A 119 13.03 -4.39 -0.08
CA VAL A 119 13.15 -3.10 -0.76
C VAL A 119 14.55 -2.96 -1.30
N GLY A 120 14.68 -2.73 -2.61
CA GLY A 120 15.95 -2.62 -3.31
C GLY A 120 16.17 -1.25 -3.96
N LYS A 121 17.36 -0.99 -4.50
CA LYS A 121 17.64 0.23 -5.29
C LYS A 121 17.12 0.13 -6.73
N LYS A 122 16.88 -1.09 -7.19
CA LYS A 122 16.42 -1.43 -8.54
C LYS A 122 15.28 -2.43 -8.43
N ARG A 123 14.47 -2.50 -9.49
CA ARG A 123 13.47 -3.54 -9.63
C ARG A 123 14.19 -4.86 -9.86
N GLU A 124 13.94 -5.83 -8.99
CA GLU A 124 14.57 -7.16 -9.01
C GLU A 124 13.56 -8.19 -8.47
N GLY A 125 13.94 -9.46 -8.50
CA GLY A 125 13.08 -10.56 -8.10
C GLY A 125 12.31 -11.16 -9.27
N LEU A 126 11.08 -11.62 -9.01
CA LEU A 126 10.26 -12.29 -10.02
C LEU A 126 9.84 -11.32 -11.14
N ALA A 127 10.14 -11.69 -12.38
CA ALA A 127 9.79 -10.90 -13.56
C ALA A 127 8.28 -11.03 -13.88
N GLY A 128 7.61 -9.93 -14.18
CA GLY A 128 6.18 -9.94 -14.54
C GLY A 128 5.21 -9.94 -13.36
N GLY A 129 5.70 -9.74 -12.14
CA GLY A 129 4.86 -9.57 -10.96
C GLY A 129 4.07 -8.26 -10.98
N LEU A 130 2.83 -8.31 -10.48
CA LEU A 130 1.90 -7.19 -10.47
C LEU A 130 1.37 -6.95 -9.06
N TRP A 131 1.61 -5.75 -8.55
CA TRP A 131 1.03 -5.25 -7.32
C TRP A 131 -0.30 -4.55 -7.59
N ARG A 132 -1.31 -4.83 -6.77
CA ARG A 132 -2.60 -4.11 -6.84
C ARG A 132 -3.37 -4.16 -5.53
N TRP A 133 -4.30 -3.23 -5.38
CA TRP A 133 -5.25 -3.20 -4.28
C TRP A 133 -6.53 -3.99 -4.64
N ARG A 134 -7.09 -4.74 -3.69
CA ARG A 134 -8.51 -5.16 -3.71
C ARG A 134 -9.18 -4.66 -2.43
N GLY A 135 -10.02 -3.64 -2.58
CA GLY A 135 -10.45 -2.85 -1.42
C GLY A 135 -9.22 -2.23 -0.75
N THR A 136 -9.04 -2.47 0.56
CA THR A 136 -7.86 -2.00 1.30
C THR A 136 -6.70 -3.00 1.27
N MET A 137 -6.91 -4.24 0.82
CA MET A 137 -5.94 -5.32 0.94
C MET A 137 -4.95 -5.33 -0.24
N LEU A 138 -3.67 -5.51 0.06
CA LEU A 138 -2.58 -5.62 -0.91
C LEU A 138 -2.53 -7.03 -1.52
N TYR A 139 -2.44 -7.09 -2.84
CA TYR A 139 -2.29 -8.34 -3.59
C TYR A 139 -1.03 -8.29 -4.43
N TYR A 140 -0.44 -9.45 -4.64
CA TYR A 140 0.62 -9.70 -5.61
C TYR A 140 0.21 -10.86 -6.53
N ASP A 141 0.20 -10.59 -7.82
CA ASP A 141 -0.07 -11.58 -8.87
C ASP A 141 1.19 -11.83 -9.69
N GLN A 142 1.34 -13.05 -10.18
CA GLN A 142 2.47 -13.51 -10.99
C GLN A 142 1.96 -14.48 -12.06
N GLY A 143 1.67 -13.95 -13.26
CA GLY A 143 0.96 -14.70 -14.29
C GLY A 143 -0.43 -15.14 -13.79
N ASP A 144 -0.72 -16.43 -13.86
CA ASP A 144 -1.99 -17.01 -13.40
C ASP A 144 -2.04 -17.28 -11.89
N LYS A 145 -0.93 -17.04 -11.17
CA LYS A 145 -0.82 -17.27 -9.74
C LYS A 145 -0.98 -15.98 -8.95
N SER A 146 -1.46 -16.09 -7.71
CA SER A 146 -1.70 -14.94 -6.84
C SER A 146 -1.54 -15.33 -5.39
N ASN A 147 -0.96 -14.45 -4.58
CA ASN A 147 -0.93 -14.66 -3.13
C ASN A 147 -2.31 -14.55 -2.46
N LYS A 148 -3.35 -14.16 -3.22
CA LYS A 148 -4.72 -13.96 -2.73
C LYS A 148 -4.81 -13.00 -1.53
N GLY A 149 -3.86 -12.07 -1.42
CA GLY A 149 -3.74 -11.12 -0.31
C GLY A 149 -3.25 -11.72 1.01
N ALA A 150 -2.86 -13.00 1.02
CA ALA A 150 -2.28 -13.67 2.18
C ALA A 150 -0.77 -13.51 2.19
N TYR A 151 -0.25 -13.16 3.36
CA TYR A 151 1.18 -13.06 3.66
C TYR A 151 1.46 -13.84 4.94
N LEU A 152 2.74 -14.08 5.19
CA LEU A 152 3.24 -14.74 6.38
C LEU A 152 4.18 -13.81 7.12
N SER A 153 3.98 -13.67 8.42
CA SER A 153 4.94 -13.06 9.32
C SER A 153 5.68 -14.18 10.05
N CYS A 154 6.96 -14.34 9.76
CA CYS A 154 7.81 -15.37 10.35
C CYS A 154 8.98 -14.72 11.08
N LEU A 155 9.40 -15.30 12.21
CA LEU A 155 10.67 -14.93 12.82
C LEU A 155 11.82 -15.42 11.95
N ASP A 156 12.71 -14.52 11.58
CA ASP A 156 13.97 -14.87 10.92
C ASP A 156 15.07 -15.19 11.95
N LYS A 157 16.28 -15.50 11.46
CA LYS A 157 17.44 -15.80 12.31
C LYS A 157 17.88 -14.63 13.19
N SER A 158 17.53 -13.40 12.83
CA SER A 158 17.81 -12.20 13.63
C SER A 158 16.76 -11.96 14.72
N GLY A 159 15.66 -12.71 14.70
CA GLY A 159 14.49 -12.50 15.56
C GLY A 159 13.53 -11.43 15.03
N ALA A 160 13.77 -10.89 13.84
CA ALA A 160 12.87 -9.96 13.19
C ALA A 160 11.71 -10.71 12.51
N ARG A 161 10.52 -10.08 12.48
CA ARG A 161 9.32 -10.65 11.86
C ARG A 161 9.28 -10.33 10.37
N GLY A 162 10.02 -11.08 9.56
CA GLY A 162 10.05 -10.95 8.10
C GLY A 162 8.69 -11.23 7.45
N VAL A 163 8.48 -10.64 6.26
CA VAL A 163 7.26 -10.83 5.47
C VAL A 163 7.50 -11.73 4.28
N PHE A 164 6.76 -12.84 4.24
CA PHE A 164 6.84 -13.86 3.22
C PHE A 164 5.48 -14.09 2.56
N MET A 165 5.47 -14.78 1.42
CA MET A 165 4.23 -15.18 0.75
C MET A 165 4.39 -16.50 0.00
N PHE A 166 3.26 -17.11 -0.34
CA PHE A 166 3.15 -18.14 -1.36
C PHE A 166 2.27 -17.62 -2.51
N LEU A 167 2.57 -18.05 -3.73
CA LEU A 167 1.70 -17.80 -4.89
C LEU A 167 0.65 -18.90 -5.09
N ASP A 168 0.87 -20.06 -4.46
CA ASP A 168 -0.04 -21.19 -4.43
C ASP A 168 -0.53 -21.41 -2.99
N SER A 169 -1.73 -21.96 -2.84
CA SER A 169 -2.26 -22.25 -1.51
C SER A 169 -1.41 -23.32 -0.81
N SER A 170 -0.84 -22.97 0.33
CA SER A 170 0.04 -23.82 1.13
C SER A 170 -0.33 -23.69 2.61
N PRO A 171 -0.19 -24.76 3.43
CA PRO A 171 -0.36 -24.65 4.87
C PRO A 171 0.62 -23.63 5.47
N THR A 172 0.20 -22.96 6.54
CA THR A 172 1.07 -22.01 7.25
C THR A 172 2.22 -22.76 7.93
N PRO A 173 3.49 -22.39 7.67
CA PRO A 173 4.63 -23.02 8.30
C PRO A 173 4.64 -22.88 9.82
N ARG A 174 5.33 -23.78 10.51
CA ARG A 174 5.46 -23.71 11.97
C ARG A 174 6.21 -22.44 12.38
N GLY A 175 5.66 -21.71 13.36
CA GLY A 175 6.25 -20.47 13.85
C GLY A 175 5.98 -19.23 12.99
N CYS A 176 5.20 -19.37 11.93
CA CYS A 176 4.71 -18.25 11.12
C CYS A 176 3.24 -17.95 11.45
N GLU A 177 2.85 -16.69 11.27
CA GLU A 177 1.48 -16.22 11.40
C GLU A 177 0.96 -15.74 10.05
N THR A 178 -0.24 -16.17 9.65
CA THR A 178 -0.90 -15.61 8.47
C THR A 178 -1.37 -14.19 8.77
N ILE A 179 -1.00 -13.27 7.89
CA ILE A 179 -1.40 -11.87 7.95
C ILE A 179 -1.93 -11.42 6.58
N THR A 180 -2.59 -10.27 6.60
CA THR A 180 -3.05 -9.51 5.45
C THR A 180 -2.49 -8.10 5.59
N ILE A 181 -2.14 -7.47 4.47
CA ILE A 181 -1.54 -6.13 4.48
C ILE A 181 -2.55 -5.15 3.90
N HIS A 182 -2.85 -4.10 4.65
CA HIS A 182 -3.91 -3.16 4.33
C HIS A 182 -3.40 -1.73 4.25
N SER A 183 -3.89 -0.99 3.25
CA SER A 183 -3.80 0.46 3.21
C SER A 183 -5.05 1.06 3.85
N PHE A 184 -4.85 1.80 4.94
CA PHE A 184 -5.89 2.63 5.54
C PHE A 184 -5.47 4.10 5.39
N VAL A 185 -6.19 4.85 4.56
CA VAL A 185 -6.09 6.31 4.60
C VAL A 185 -6.71 6.74 5.92
N ARG A 186 -5.88 6.94 6.94
CA ARG A 186 -6.36 7.53 8.20
C ARG A 186 -6.75 8.97 7.88
N LYS A 187 -8.06 9.24 7.92
CA LYS A 187 -8.57 10.60 8.06
C LYS A 187 -7.93 11.15 9.32
N GLY A 188 -7.09 12.18 9.19
CA GLY A 188 -6.58 12.88 10.36
C GLY A 188 -7.78 13.30 11.20
N ASN A 189 -7.81 12.89 12.48
CA ASN A 189 -8.68 13.57 13.42
C ASN A 189 -8.10 14.97 13.58
N GLY A 190 -8.58 15.93 12.78
CA GLY A 190 -8.53 17.33 13.12
C GLY A 190 -9.21 17.50 14.47
N ARG A 191 -8.41 17.58 15.52
CA ARG A 191 -8.80 18.14 16.81
C ARG A 191 -7.94 19.37 17.03
#